data_AF-A0A8S9V4D0-F1
#
_entry.id   AF-A0A8S9V4D0-F1
#
_cell.length_a   1.000
_cell.length_b   1.000
_cell.length_c   1.000
_cell.angle_alpha   90.00
_cell.angle_beta   90.00
_cell.angle_gamma   90.00
#
_symmetry.space_group_name_H-M   'P 1'
#
loop_
_entity.id
_entity.type
_entity.pdbx_description
1 polymer ?
#
loop_
_entity_poly.entity_id
_entity_poly.type
_entity_poly.pdbx_seq_one_letter_code
_entity_poly.pdbx_strand_id
1 'polypeptide(L)'
;MPAREKVARGGNYAVAEYLELARAWVQVSTDALVGVNQTAKDFWCRVKDIMENSELISVALASGKMPSRTWSNFQAHFGQIQKSIAKYVGCSTHVEPLKTSGSTERDMMKQALALYKERYNQHFAYVECYDEQP
;
A
#
# COMPACT_ATOMS: atom_id res chain seq x y z
N MET A 1 34.57 18.20 -3.45
CA MET A 1 33.30 17.49 -3.71
C MET A 1 32.67 17.16 -2.37
N PRO A 2 31.54 17.75 -1.96
CA PRO A 2 30.94 17.41 -0.67
C PRO A 2 30.37 15.99 -0.69
N ALA A 3 30.59 15.25 0.39
CA ALA A 3 30.20 13.88 0.57
C ALA A 3 28.67 13.74 0.57
N ARG A 4 28.16 12.76 -0.19
CA ARG A 4 26.74 12.41 -0.26
C ARG A 4 26.34 11.79 1.07
N GLU A 5 25.68 12.58 1.91
CA GLU A 5 25.14 12.15 3.20
C GLU A 5 24.20 10.95 3.00
N LYS A 6 24.48 9.85 3.70
CA LYS A 6 23.66 8.65 3.64
C LYS A 6 22.38 8.92 4.42
N VAL A 7 21.33 9.34 3.72
CA VAL A 7 19.97 9.46 4.28
C VAL A 7 19.63 8.12 4.93
N ALA A 8 19.50 8.13 6.25
CA ALA A 8 19.07 6.99 7.03
C ALA A 8 17.76 6.48 6.42
N ARG A 9 17.69 5.17 6.15
CA ARG A 9 16.47 4.54 5.63
C ARG A 9 15.37 4.80 6.65
N GLY A 10 14.37 5.61 6.29
CA GLY A 10 13.20 5.85 7.12
C GLY A 10 12.62 4.51 7.55
N GLY A 11 12.24 4.39 8.83
CA GLY A 11 11.76 3.14 9.42
C GLY A 11 10.68 2.45 8.58
N ASN A 12 10.56 1.13 8.74
CA ASN A 12 9.51 0.35 8.08
C ASN A 12 8.15 0.99 8.34
N TYR A 13 7.31 1.05 7.30
CA TYR A 13 5.94 1.53 7.44
C TYR A 13 5.18 0.59 8.38
N ALA A 14 4.58 1.13 9.43
CA ALA A 14 3.71 0.36 10.31
C ALA A 14 2.40 0.02 9.59
N VAL A 15 1.74 -1.06 9.99
CA VAL A 15 0.43 -1.44 9.41
C VAL A 15 -0.60 -0.31 9.57
N ALA A 16 -0.63 0.33 10.73
CA ALA A 16 -1.49 1.50 10.98
C ALA A 16 -1.14 2.69 10.07
N GLU A 17 0.15 2.94 9.83
CA GLU A 17 0.63 4.00 8.93
C GLU A 17 0.15 3.76 7.49
N TYR A 18 0.19 2.50 7.05
CA TYR A 18 -0.28 2.11 5.73
C TYR A 18 -1.81 2.19 5.57
N LEU A 19 -2.57 1.75 6.58
CA LEU A 19 -4.04 1.80 6.53
C LEU A 19 -4.55 3.23 6.40
N GLU A 20 -3.96 4.16 7.16
CA GLU A 20 -4.31 5.58 7.07
C GLU A 20 -3.89 6.19 5.73
N LEU A 21 -2.72 5.82 5.21
CA LEU A 21 -2.30 6.21 3.86
C LEU A 21 -3.29 5.73 2.78
N ALA A 22 -3.76 4.49 2.87
CA ALA A 22 -4.72 3.92 1.94
C ALA A 22 -6.07 4.65 2.03
N ARG A 23 -6.56 4.94 3.25
CA ARG A 23 -7.80 5.70 3.46
C ARG A 23 -7.71 7.11 2.88
N ALA A 24 -6.64 7.84 3.19
CA ALA A 24 -6.41 9.18 2.65
C ALA A 24 -6.32 9.15 1.12
N TRP A 25 -5.64 8.15 0.55
CA TRP A 25 -5.57 7.97 -0.90
C TRP A 25 -6.94 7.71 -1.54
N VAL A 26 -7.77 6.85 -0.94
CA VAL A 26 -9.15 6.59 -1.41
C VAL A 26 -9.99 7.85 -1.35
N GLN A 27 -9.87 8.63 -0.28
CA GLN A 27 -10.60 9.88 -0.12
C GLN A 27 -10.23 10.88 -1.22
N VAL A 28 -8.93 11.12 -1.47
CA VAL A 28 -8.50 12.06 -2.52
C VAL A 28 -8.83 11.55 -3.92
N SER A 29 -8.78 10.23 -4.16
CA SER A 29 -9.08 9.65 -5.49
C SER A 29 -10.57 9.61 -5.80
N THR A 30 -11.44 9.59 -4.79
CA THR A 30 -12.91 9.61 -4.95
C THR A 30 -13.47 11.03 -4.95
N ASP A 31 -12.70 12.02 -4.50
CA ASP A 31 -13.13 13.41 -4.43
C ASP A 31 -13.28 14.01 -5.84
N ALA A 32 -14.53 14.22 -6.26
CA ALA A 32 -14.90 14.72 -7.57
C ALA A 32 -14.57 16.21 -7.79
N LEU A 33 -14.23 16.96 -6.73
CA LEU A 33 -13.78 18.37 -6.84
C LEU A 33 -12.32 18.47 -7.24
N VAL A 34 -11.62 17.34 -7.29
CA VAL A 34 -10.23 17.27 -7.68
C VAL A 34 -10.15 17.34 -9.21
N GLY A 35 -10.17 18.56 -9.71
CA GLY A 35 -10.16 18.88 -11.14
C GLY A 35 -9.10 18.13 -11.92
N VAL A 36 -9.47 17.77 -13.16
CA VAL A 36 -8.77 16.94 -14.16
C VAL A 36 -7.32 17.39 -14.48
N ASN A 37 -6.86 18.53 -13.94
CA ASN A 37 -5.53 19.12 -14.16
C ASN A 37 -4.60 19.11 -12.93
N GLN A 38 -4.82 18.27 -11.92
CA GLN A 38 -3.85 18.16 -10.82
C GLN A 38 -2.56 17.44 -11.26
N THR A 39 -1.41 17.95 -10.82
CA THR A 39 -0.15 17.20 -10.96
C THR A 39 -0.09 16.09 -9.92
N ALA A 40 0.65 15.00 -10.20
CA ALA A 40 0.86 13.93 -9.21
C ALA A 40 1.37 14.47 -7.87
N LYS A 41 2.21 15.51 -7.89
CA LYS A 41 2.70 16.19 -6.69
C LYS A 41 1.56 16.78 -5.86
N ASP A 42 0.61 17.47 -6.49
CA ASP A 42 -0.53 18.09 -5.80
C ASP A 42 -1.42 17.03 -5.14
N PHE A 43 -1.72 15.98 -5.88
CA PHE A 43 -2.46 14.82 -5.38
C PHE A 43 -1.82 14.23 -4.11
N TRP A 44 -0.53 13.89 -4.16
CA TRP A 44 0.17 13.31 -3.01
C TRP A 44 0.37 14.29 -1.86
N CYS A 45 0.38 15.59 -2.15
CA CYS A 45 0.40 16.63 -1.11
C CYS A 45 -0.93 16.65 -0.33
N ARG A 46 -2.06 16.52 -1.01
CA ARG A 46 -3.38 16.40 -0.37
C ARG A 46 -3.52 15.11 0.43
N VAL A 47 -3.06 13.99 -0.13
CA VAL A 47 -3.03 12.70 0.60
C VAL A 47 -2.22 12.83 1.88
N LYS A 48 -1.05 13.48 1.82
CA LYS A 48 -0.22 13.79 3.00
C LYS A 48 -0.97 14.66 4.00
N ASP A 49 -1.62 15.73 3.55
CA ASP A 49 -2.38 16.63 4.42
C ASP A 49 -3.51 15.92 5.16
N ILE A 50 -4.35 15.14 4.44
CA ILE A 50 -5.42 14.34 5.06
C ILE A 50 -4.84 13.34 6.07
N MET A 51 -3.73 12.69 5.72
CA MET A 51 -3.08 11.73 6.60
C MET A 51 -2.51 12.40 7.86
N GLU A 52 -1.84 13.55 7.74
CA GLU A 52 -1.30 14.31 8.88
C GLU A 52 -2.40 14.85 9.79
N ASN A 53 -3.57 15.17 9.24
CA ASN A 53 -4.76 15.58 10.00
C ASN A 53 -5.52 14.41 10.64
N SER A 54 -5.19 13.15 10.33
CA SER A 54 -5.80 12.00 11.00
C SER A 54 -5.35 11.93 12.46
N GLU A 55 -6.28 11.63 13.38
CA GLU A 55 -6.02 11.54 14.82
C GLU A 55 -4.90 10.54 15.14
N LEU A 56 -4.84 9.42 14.41
CA LEU A 56 -3.83 8.36 14.62
C LEU A 56 -2.42 8.83 14.26
N ILE A 57 -2.28 9.57 13.16
CA ILE A 57 -0.99 10.01 12.64
C ILE A 57 -0.54 11.28 13.35
N SER A 58 -1.45 12.23 13.61
CA SER A 58 -1.14 13.42 14.40
C SER A 58 -0.63 13.06 15.80
N VAL A 59 -1.24 12.09 16.47
CA VAL A 59 -0.75 11.56 17.77
C VAL A 59 0.60 10.86 17.61
N ALA A 60 0.80 10.06 16.55
CA ALA A 60 2.07 9.38 16.30
C ALA A 60 3.23 10.34 15.96
N LEU A 61 2.94 11.42 15.26
CA LEU A 61 3.86 12.51 14.95
C LEU A 61 4.21 13.30 16.21
N ALA A 62 3.21 13.71 17.00
CA ALA A 62 3.41 14.43 18.25
C ALA A 62 4.16 13.61 19.30
N SER A 63 3.94 12.29 19.32
CA SER A 63 4.64 11.34 20.18
C SER A 63 6.06 11.02 19.69
N GLY A 64 6.50 11.52 18.54
CA GLY A 64 7.80 11.18 17.93
C GLY A 64 7.94 9.71 17.52
N LYS A 65 6.84 8.95 17.51
CA LYS A 65 6.82 7.53 17.11
C LYS A 65 6.94 7.37 15.60
N MET A 66 6.57 8.40 14.85
CA MET A 66 6.61 8.41 13.39
C MET A 66 7.45 9.59 12.87
N PRO A 67 8.40 9.36 11.95
CA PRO A 67 9.10 10.46 11.30
C PRO A 67 8.18 11.19 10.32
N SER A 68 8.29 12.52 10.25
CA SER A 68 7.63 13.28 9.18
C SER A 68 8.23 12.87 7.83
N ARG A 69 7.40 12.30 6.95
CA ARG A 69 7.81 11.82 5.62
C ARG A 69 7.35 12.79 4.52
N THR A 70 8.11 12.84 3.43
CA THR A 70 7.76 13.63 2.25
C THR A 70 6.70 12.92 1.41
N TRP A 71 5.92 13.69 0.63
CA TRP A 71 4.95 13.16 -0.34
C TRP A 71 5.55 12.13 -1.31
N SER A 72 6.82 12.32 -1.69
CA SER A 72 7.57 11.41 -2.56
C SER A 72 7.82 10.04 -1.91
N ASN A 73 7.98 9.98 -0.59
CA ASN A 73 8.14 8.72 0.14
C ASN A 73 6.83 7.92 0.14
N PHE A 74 5.69 8.60 0.36
CA PHE A 74 4.38 7.98 0.30
C PHE A 74 4.06 7.46 -1.11
N GLN A 75 4.30 8.28 -2.13
CA GLN A 75 4.13 7.87 -3.53
C GLN A 75 4.98 6.63 -3.87
N ALA A 76 6.27 6.64 -3.49
CA ALA A 76 7.17 5.52 -3.77
C ALA A 76 6.75 4.24 -3.03
N HIS A 77 6.33 4.36 -1.77
CA HIS A 77 5.86 3.23 -0.99
C HIS A 77 4.55 2.66 -1.53
N PHE A 78 3.54 3.51 -1.73
CA PHE A 78 2.27 3.09 -2.29
C PHE A 78 2.44 2.47 -3.69
N GLY A 79 3.35 3.00 -4.52
CA GLY A 79 3.70 2.39 -5.80
C GLY A 79 4.32 0.99 -5.69
N GLN A 80 5.12 0.70 -4.65
CA GLN A 80 5.63 -0.65 -4.40
C GLN A 80 4.52 -1.62 -3.98
N ILE A 81 3.54 -1.12 -3.23
CA ILE A 81 2.39 -1.90 -2.79
C ILE A 81 1.48 -2.21 -3.97
N GLN A 82 1.12 -1.21 -4.77
CA GLN A 82 0.32 -1.39 -5.98
C GLN A 82 0.98 -2.38 -6.95
N LYS A 83 2.31 -2.36 -7.09
CA LYS A 83 3.04 -3.39 -7.86
C LYS A 83 2.89 -4.79 -7.26
N SER A 84 2.99 -4.92 -5.94
CA SER A 84 2.81 -6.20 -5.26
C SER A 84 1.38 -6.73 -5.41
N ILE A 85 0.38 -5.85 -5.28
CA ILE A 85 -1.04 -6.17 -5.50
C ILE A 85 -1.27 -6.57 -6.96
N ALA A 86 -0.78 -5.80 -7.94
CA ALA A 86 -0.95 -6.11 -9.36
C ALA A 86 -0.34 -7.47 -9.74
N LYS A 87 0.83 -7.81 -9.17
CA LYS A 87 1.44 -9.13 -9.33
C LYS A 87 0.58 -10.25 -8.73
N TYR A 88 0.03 -10.03 -7.54
CA TYR A 88 -0.88 -10.97 -6.90
C TYR A 88 -2.17 -11.16 -7.71
N VAL A 89 -2.80 -10.08 -8.16
CA VAL A 89 -3.98 -10.12 -9.05
C VAL A 89 -3.66 -10.89 -10.33
N GLY A 90 -2.51 -10.65 -10.95
CA GLY A 90 -2.07 -11.42 -12.13
C GLY A 90 -1.90 -12.92 -11.86
N CYS A 91 -1.46 -13.30 -10.66
CA CYS A 91 -1.43 -14.70 -10.23
C CYS A 91 -2.86 -15.24 -10.00
N SER A 92 -3.74 -14.48 -9.37
CA SER A 92 -5.14 -14.87 -9.15
C SER A 92 -5.91 -15.05 -10.46
N THR A 93 -5.75 -14.17 -11.44
CA THR A 93 -6.33 -14.32 -12.79
C THR A 93 -5.80 -15.55 -13.51
N HIS A 94 -4.57 -15.98 -13.22
CA HIS A 94 -4.03 -17.22 -13.78
C HIS A 94 -4.59 -18.48 -13.11
N VAL A 95 -4.96 -18.38 -11.83
CA VAL A 95 -5.56 -19.47 -11.04
C VAL A 95 -7.07 -19.60 -11.30
N GLU A 96 -7.77 -18.50 -11.59
CA GLU A 96 -9.20 -18.47 -11.85
C GLU A 96 -9.69 -19.50 -12.90
N PRO A 97 -9.05 -19.65 -14.08
CA PRO A 97 -9.45 -20.68 -15.05
C PRO A 97 -9.08 -22.11 -14.63
N LEU A 98 -8.20 -22.29 -13.64
CA LEU A 98 -7.83 -23.60 -13.07
C LEU A 98 -8.79 -24.02 -11.94
N LYS A 99 -9.79 -23.20 -11.63
CA LYS A 99 -10.79 -23.48 -10.59
C LYS A 99 -11.57 -24.75 -10.94
N THR A 100 -11.34 -25.79 -10.14
CA THR A 100 -12.10 -27.04 -10.22
C THR A 100 -13.44 -26.89 -9.48
N SER A 101 -14.51 -27.53 -9.99
CA SER A 101 -15.81 -27.57 -9.32
C SER A 101 -15.66 -28.12 -7.90
N GLY A 102 -15.78 -27.25 -6.89
CA GLY A 102 -15.54 -27.58 -5.47
C GLY A 102 -14.48 -26.72 -4.77
N SER A 103 -13.72 -25.89 -5.49
CA SER A 103 -12.71 -25.01 -4.89
C SER A 103 -13.34 -23.77 -4.24
N THR A 104 -13.03 -23.57 -2.95
CA THR A 104 -13.44 -22.38 -2.17
C THR A 104 -12.57 -21.18 -2.54
N GLU A 105 -13.04 -19.96 -2.30
CA GLU A 105 -12.24 -18.73 -2.48
C GLU A 105 -10.90 -18.77 -1.74
N ARG A 106 -10.87 -19.37 -0.54
CA ARG A 106 -9.62 -19.61 0.21
C ARG A 106 -8.65 -20.56 -0.49
N ASP A 107 -9.13 -21.56 -1.22
CA ASP A 107 -8.27 -22.47 -2.00
C ASP A 107 -7.68 -21.75 -3.22
N MET A 108 -8.48 -20.92 -3.89
CA MET A 108 -7.98 -20.07 -4.97
C MET A 108 -6.93 -19.08 -4.47
N MET A 109 -7.16 -18.49 -3.30
CA MET A 109 -6.22 -17.59 -2.65
C MET A 109 -4.90 -18.30 -2.30
N LYS A 110 -4.97 -19.50 -1.70
CA LYS A 110 -3.78 -20.31 -1.41
C LYS A 110 -3.00 -20.69 -2.68
N GLN A 111 -3.69 -21.06 -3.75
CA GLN A 111 -3.06 -21.34 -5.04
C GLN A 111 -2.40 -20.10 -5.63
N ALA A 112 -3.05 -18.93 -5.58
CA ALA A 112 -2.47 -17.67 -6.05
C ALA A 112 -1.25 -17.26 -5.23
N LEU A 113 -1.27 -17.48 -3.90
CA LEU A 113 -0.12 -17.24 -3.02
C LEU A 113 1.04 -18.19 -3.30
N ALA A 114 0.76 -19.47 -3.56
CA ALA A 114 1.77 -20.45 -3.96
C ALA A 114 2.43 -20.07 -5.28
N LEU A 115 1.63 -19.68 -6.29
CA LEU A 115 2.10 -19.18 -7.58
C LEU A 115 2.91 -17.89 -7.45
N TYR A 116 2.49 -16.98 -6.58
CA TYR A 116 3.24 -15.75 -6.31
C TYR A 116 4.61 -16.05 -5.70
N LYS A 117 4.66 -16.98 -4.73
CA LYS A 117 5.91 -17.40 -4.11
C LYS A 117 6.84 -18.07 -5.11
N GLU A 118 6.31 -18.95 -5.97
CA GLU A 118 7.09 -19.62 -7.01
C GLU A 118 7.65 -18.62 -8.04
N ARG A 119 6.81 -17.68 -8.49
CA ARG A 119 7.16 -16.76 -9.59
C ARG A 119 8.03 -15.59 -9.18
N TYR A 120 7.87 -15.10 -7.95
CA TYR A 120 8.56 -13.90 -7.46
C TYR A 120 9.55 -14.19 -6.32
N ASN A 121 9.64 -15.43 -5.84
CA ASN A 121 10.47 -15.83 -4.69
C ASN A 121 10.28 -14.91 -3.46
N GLN A 122 9.07 -14.38 -3.30
CA GLN A 122 8.70 -13.44 -2.25
C GLN A 122 7.39 -13.88 -1.60
N HIS A 123 7.29 -13.70 -0.29
CA HIS A 123 6.03 -13.87 0.43
C HIS A 123 5.15 -12.63 0.22
N PHE A 124 3.86 -12.83 0.00
CA PHE A 124 2.92 -11.72 -0.07
C PHE A 124 2.71 -11.17 1.36
N ALA A 125 3.09 -9.91 1.60
CA ALA A 125 3.08 -9.34 2.95
C ALA A 125 1.68 -8.93 3.45
N TYR A 126 0.66 -8.99 2.60
CA TYR A 126 -0.71 -8.49 2.89
C TYR A 126 -1.75 -9.61 2.95
N VAL A 127 -1.33 -10.83 3.30
CA VAL A 127 -2.26 -11.98 3.44
C VAL A 127 -3.28 -11.72 4.55
N GLU A 128 -2.86 -11.11 5.66
CA GLU A 128 -3.72 -10.82 6.82
C GLU A 128 -4.87 -9.86 6.51
N CYS A 129 -4.72 -8.95 5.53
CA CYS A 129 -5.81 -8.07 5.08
C CYS A 129 -6.99 -8.81 4.42
N TYR A 130 -6.83 -10.08 4.07
CA TYR A 130 -7.87 -10.92 3.45
C TYR A 130 -8.36 -12.05 4.39
N ASP A 131 -7.74 -12.23 5.56
CA ASP A 131 -8.12 -13.26 6.53
C ASP A 131 -9.09 -12.72 7.60
N GLU A 132 -9.16 -11.39 7.77
CA GLU A 132 -10.14 -10.73 8.64
C GLU A 132 -11.54 -10.68 8.01
N GLN A 133 -12.30 -11.77 8.10
CA GLN A 133 -13.77 -11.75 8.09
C GLN A 133 -14.30 -12.76 9.14
N PRO A 134 -14.96 -12.30 10.23
CA PRO A 134 -15.89 -13.15 10.97
C PRO A 134 -17.18 -13.41 10.18
#